data_AF-A0A318JQG6-F1
#
_entry.id   AF-A0A318JQG6-F1
#
_cell.length_a   1.000
_cell.length_b   1.000
_cell.length_c   1.000
_cell.angle_alpha   90.00
_cell.angle_beta   90.00
_cell.angle_gamma   90.00
#
_symmetry.space_group_name_H-M   'P 1'
#
loop_
_entity.id
_entity.type
_entity.pdbx_description
1 polymer ?
#
loop_
_entity_poly.entity_id
_entity_poly.type
_entity_poly.pdbx_seq_one_letter_code
_entity_poly.pdbx_strand_id
1 'polypeptide(L)'
;MDRELAEQMLAAEQSEAELDLYEEKAEPTGPTPEGYTIDSYLLLSIIDALQGVQAAVIAAAGGDPPRLTPMPRPVTAVDIVRDTQRDESMQSLIDQFTASTWEDE
;
A
#
# COMPACT_ATOMS: atom_id res chain seq x y z
N MET A 1 -1.91 8.42 -29.57
CA MET A 1 -3.27 7.89 -29.41
C MET A 1 -3.75 7.94 -27.95
N ASP A 2 -2.85 8.02 -26.94
CA ASP A 2 -3.26 8.10 -25.51
C ASP A 2 -3.63 9.50 -25.00
N ARG A 3 -3.17 10.58 -25.66
CA ARG A 3 -3.48 11.96 -25.25
C ARG A 3 -4.89 12.39 -25.64
N GLU A 4 -5.34 11.95 -26.81
CA GLU A 4 -6.71 12.17 -27.28
C GLU A 4 -7.72 11.43 -26.40
N LEU A 5 -7.32 10.30 -25.81
CA LEU A 5 -8.14 9.56 -24.85
C LEU A 5 -8.33 10.34 -23.53
N ALA A 6 -7.28 10.99 -23.03
CA ALA A 6 -7.34 11.79 -21.81
C ALA A 6 -8.21 13.07 -21.98
N GLU A 7 -8.17 13.70 -23.15
CA GLU A 7 -8.98 14.89 -23.45
C GLU A 7 -10.48 14.54 -23.61
N GLN A 8 -10.79 13.34 -24.13
CA GLN A 8 -12.16 12.83 -24.20
C GLN A 8 -12.74 12.48 -22.82
N MET A 9 -11.91 12.00 -21.88
CA MET A 9 -12.35 11.69 -20.52
C MET A 9 -12.81 12.93 -19.75
N LEU A 10 -12.08 14.05 -19.84
CA LEU A 10 -12.45 15.31 -19.18
C LEU A 10 -13.74 15.94 -19.76
N ALA A 11 -14.00 15.74 -21.05
CA ALA A 11 -15.22 16.24 -21.69
C ALA A 11 -16.46 15.40 -21.31
N ALA A 12 -16.28 14.08 -21.11
CA ALA A 12 -17.33 13.18 -20.65
C ALA A 12 -17.72 13.45 -19.19
N GLU A 13 -16.75 13.75 -18.33
CA GLU A 13 -16.94 14.11 -16.90
C GLU A 13 -17.86 15.33 -16.72
N GLN A 14 -17.83 16.29 -17.65
CA GLN A 14 -18.70 17.48 -17.63
C GLN A 14 -20.14 17.20 -18.08
N SER A 15 -20.37 16.13 -18.87
CA SER A 15 -21.71 15.69 -19.27
C SER A 15 -22.36 14.71 -18.28
N GLU A 16 -21.56 14.03 -17.46
CA GLU A 16 -22.04 13.03 -16.50
C GLU A 16 -22.83 13.62 -15.32
N ALA A 17 -22.75 14.92 -15.07
CA ALA A 17 -23.64 15.60 -14.11
C ALA A 17 -25.13 15.50 -14.50
N GLU A 18 -25.47 15.13 -15.74
CA GLU A 18 -26.85 14.87 -16.20
C GLU A 18 -27.26 13.38 -16.18
N LEU A 19 -26.35 12.43 -15.93
CA LEU A 19 -26.58 10.97 -16.02
C LEU A 19 -26.46 10.22 -14.67
N ASP A 20 -26.57 10.93 -13.55
CA ASP A 20 -26.47 10.41 -12.17
C ASP A 20 -27.66 9.51 -11.72
N LEU A 21 -28.13 8.60 -12.59
CA LEU A 21 -29.28 7.72 -12.32
C LEU A 21 -29.00 6.22 -12.48
N TYR A 22 -27.85 5.79 -13.03
CA TYR A 22 -27.65 4.38 -13.42
C TYR A 22 -26.23 3.81 -13.25
N GLU A 23 -25.43 4.23 -12.28
CA GLU A 23 -24.18 3.51 -11.96
C GLU A 23 -24.29 2.69 -10.67
N GLU A 24 -24.13 1.38 -10.82
CA GLU A 24 -24.06 0.41 -9.72
C GLU A 24 -22.74 0.65 -8.97
N LYS A 25 -22.81 1.25 -7.77
CA LYS A 25 -21.66 1.52 -6.90
C LYS A 25 -20.86 0.25 -6.68
N ALA A 26 -19.66 0.15 -7.28
CA ALA A 26 -18.65 -0.77 -6.81
C ALA A 26 -18.32 -0.42 -5.35
N GLU A 27 -18.56 -1.35 -4.42
CA GLU A 27 -18.28 -1.11 -3.01
C GLU A 27 -16.77 -0.85 -2.83
N PRO A 28 -16.39 0.25 -2.16
CA PRO A 28 -14.99 0.59 -1.94
C PRO A 28 -14.30 -0.54 -1.16
N THR A 29 -13.28 -1.15 -1.76
CA THR A 29 -12.52 -2.25 -1.15
C THR A 29 -11.46 -1.68 -0.22
N GLY A 30 -11.86 -1.32 1.00
CA GLY A 30 -10.93 -0.89 2.05
C GLY A 30 -11.36 0.37 2.80
N PRO A 31 -10.59 0.76 3.84
CA PRO A 31 -10.87 1.98 4.59
C PRO A 31 -10.81 3.20 3.66
N THR A 32 -11.77 4.10 3.82
CA THR A 32 -11.81 5.35 3.05
C THR A 32 -10.82 6.36 3.65
N PRO A 33 -10.27 7.28 2.84
CA PRO A 33 -9.40 8.35 3.36
C PRO A 33 -10.12 9.35 4.27
N GLU A 34 -11.46 9.42 4.21
CA GLU A 34 -12.25 10.33 5.02
C GLU A 34 -12.14 10.00 6.51
N GLY A 35 -11.79 11.00 7.33
CA GLY A 35 -11.58 10.83 8.77
C GLY A 35 -10.28 10.13 9.15
N TYR A 36 -9.47 9.71 8.18
CA TYR A 36 -8.15 9.14 8.42
C TYR A 36 -7.11 10.26 8.48
N THR A 37 -6.91 10.78 9.69
CA THR A 37 -5.95 11.87 9.94
C THR A 37 -4.54 11.33 10.17
N ILE A 38 -3.57 12.25 10.24
CA ILE A 38 -2.19 11.91 10.62
C ILE A 38 -2.13 11.21 11.99
N ASP A 39 -3.00 11.58 12.93
CA ASP A 39 -3.04 10.97 14.26
C ASP A 39 -3.47 9.51 14.17
N SER A 40 -4.51 9.21 13.39
CA SER A 40 -4.96 7.84 13.11
C SER A 40 -3.86 7.01 12.46
N TYR A 41 -3.14 7.59 11.50
CA TYR A 41 -2.00 6.94 10.85
C TYR A 41 -0.89 6.61 11.85
N LEU A 42 -0.52 7.55 12.73
CA LEU A 42 0.53 7.37 13.73
C LEU A 42 0.15 6.29 14.75
N LEU A 43 -1.10 6.29 15.21
CA LEU A 43 -1.60 5.27 16.14
C LEU A 43 -1.52 3.87 15.52
N LEU A 44 -1.91 3.71 14.26
CA LEU A 44 -1.82 2.43 13.55
C LEU A 44 -0.36 2.00 13.36
N SER A 45 0.56 2.93 13.09
CA SER A 45 2.00 2.64 13.03
C SER A 45 2.58 2.17 14.36
N ILE A 46 2.09 2.70 15.49
CA ILE A 46 2.49 2.23 16.82
C ILE A 46 2.01 0.78 17.03
N ILE A 47 0.77 0.46 16.61
CA ILE A 47 0.23 -0.89 16.72
C ILE A 47 1.08 -1.88 15.93
N ASP A 48 1.40 -1.57 14.67
CA ASP A 48 2.23 -2.42 13.81
C ASP A 48 3.62 -2.66 14.45
N ALA A 49 4.24 -1.60 15.01
CA ALA A 49 5.54 -1.71 15.68
C ALA A 49 5.48 -2.61 16.92
N LEU A 50 4.42 -2.52 17.73
CA LEU A 50 4.22 -3.38 18.90
C LEU A 50 4.06 -4.85 18.51
N GLN A 51 3.33 -5.14 17.43
CA GLN A 51 3.21 -6.50 16.90
C GLN A 51 4.56 -7.04 16.44
N GLY A 52 5.39 -6.20 15.80
CA GLY A 52 6.77 -6.51 15.46
C GLY A 52 7.61 -6.94 16.67
N VAL A 53 7.56 -6.15 17.75
CA VAL A 53 8.27 -6.48 18.99
C VAL A 53 7.78 -7.79 19.59
N GLN A 54 6.47 -8.03 19.62
CA GLN A 54 5.91 -9.29 20.13
C GLN A 54 6.39 -10.51 19.33
N ALA A 55 6.37 -10.44 18.00
CA ALA A 55 6.88 -11.50 17.14
C ALA A 55 8.37 -11.78 17.40
N ALA A 56 9.18 -10.72 17.54
CA ALA A 56 10.60 -10.87 17.85
C ALA A 56 10.84 -11.57 19.19
N VAL A 57 10.05 -11.25 20.23
CA VAL A 57 10.13 -11.91 21.54
C VAL A 57 9.76 -13.40 21.45
N ILE A 58 8.69 -13.74 20.72
CA ILE A 58 8.28 -15.13 20.50
C ILE A 58 9.38 -15.93 19.80
N ALA A 59 9.95 -15.37 18.72
CA ALA A 59 11.04 -16.00 17.99
C ALA A 59 12.28 -16.20 18.87
N ALA A 60 12.65 -15.20 19.68
CA ALA A 60 13.79 -15.28 20.59
C ALA A 60 13.59 -16.35 21.68
N ALA A 61 12.36 -16.65 22.07
CA ALA A 61 12.03 -17.73 22.99
C ALA A 61 12.00 -19.12 22.32
N GLY A 62 12.29 -19.21 21.02
CA GLY A 62 12.25 -20.45 20.24
C GLY A 62 10.85 -20.86 19.77
N GLY A 63 9.88 -19.95 19.85
CA GLY A 63 8.54 -20.14 19.29
C GLY A 63 8.47 -19.75 17.81
N ASP A 64 7.39 -20.15 17.14
CA ASP A 64 7.07 -19.72 15.77
C ASP A 64 6.21 -18.45 15.82
N PRO A 65 6.72 -17.28 15.43
CA PRO A 65 5.97 -16.03 15.49
C PRO A 65 4.84 -15.98 14.44
N PRO A 66 3.72 -15.30 14.74
CA PRO A 66 2.66 -15.13 13.76
C PRO A 66 3.13 -14.29 12.56
N ARG A 67 2.55 -14.53 11.38
CA ARG A 67 2.76 -13.67 10.21
C ARG A 67 2.17 -12.30 10.50
N LEU A 68 3.03 -11.28 10.48
CA LEU A 68 2.63 -9.90 10.69
C LEU A 68 2.10 -9.32 9.38
N THR A 69 0.84 -8.96 9.37
CA THR A 69 0.22 -8.16 8.31
C THR A 69 -0.06 -6.78 8.87
N PRO A 70 0.53 -5.71 8.30
CA PRO A 70 0.24 -4.35 8.72
C PRO A 70 -1.26 -4.07 8.74
N MET A 71 -1.70 -3.26 9.70
CA MET A 71 -3.11 -2.87 9.76
C MET A 71 -3.52 -2.15 8.45
N PRO A 72 -4.72 -2.42 7.91
CA PRO A 72 -5.15 -1.84 6.65
C PRO A 72 -5.23 -0.31 6.74
N ARG A 73 -4.65 0.38 5.76
CA ARG A 73 -4.61 1.85 5.65
C ARG A 73 -5.35 2.28 4.39
N PRO A 74 -6.03 3.45 4.39
CA PRO A 74 -6.55 4.03 3.17
C PRO A 74 -5.37 4.36 2.26
N VAL A 75 -5.44 3.88 1.02
CA VAL A 75 -4.40 4.08 0.01
C VAL A 75 -4.98 4.82 -1.18
N THR A 76 -4.28 5.85 -1.65
CA THR A 76 -4.60 6.47 -2.94
C THR A 76 -3.85 5.75 -4.06
N ALA A 77 -4.30 5.91 -5.31
CA ALA A 77 -3.60 5.34 -6.48
C ALA A 77 -2.13 5.79 -6.57
N VAL A 78 -1.81 7.00 -6.10
CA VAL A 78 -0.44 7.52 -6.04
C VAL A 78 0.39 6.81 -4.98
N ASP A 79 -0.19 6.47 -3.83
CA ASP A 79 0.51 5.78 -2.74
C ASP A 79 0.88 4.36 -3.14
N ILE A 80 0.00 3.66 -3.85
CA ILE A 80 0.25 2.31 -4.37
C ILE A 80 1.49 2.29 -5.29
N VAL A 81 1.58 3.26 -6.21
CA VAL A 81 2.71 3.37 -7.12
C VAL A 81 4.00 3.68 -6.36
N ARG A 82 3.95 4.54 -5.35
CA ARG A 82 5.11 4.91 -4.54
C ARG A 82 5.63 3.75 -3.69
N ASP A 83 4.73 2.97 -3.10
CA ASP A 83 5.08 1.79 -2.29
C ASP A 83 5.71 0.70 -3.16
N THR A 84 5.14 0.46 -4.35
CA THR A 84 5.72 -0.49 -5.33
C THR A 84 7.16 -0.12 -5.69
N GLN A 85 7.43 1.16 -5.98
CA GLN A 85 8.79 1.61 -6.29
C GLN A 85 9.76 1.47 -5.11
N ARG A 86 9.26 1.65 -3.87
CA ARG A 86 10.06 1.45 -2.66
C ARG A 86 10.45 -0.01 -2.48
N ASP A 87 9.50 -0.92 -2.64
CA ASP A 87 9.73 -2.36 -2.49
C ASP A 87 10.74 -2.87 -3.53
N GLU A 88 10.60 -2.46 -4.79
CA GLU A 88 11.57 -2.76 -5.85
C GLU A 88 12.98 -2.23 -5.52
N SER A 89 13.06 -1.01 -4.99
CA SER A 89 14.34 -0.39 -4.58
C SER A 89 14.99 -1.16 -3.43
N MET A 90 14.19 -1.60 -2.45
CA MET A 90 14.66 -2.35 -1.29
C MET A 90 15.11 -3.76 -1.67
N GLN A 91 14.38 -4.45 -2.55
CA GLN A 91 14.78 -5.74 -3.08
C GLN A 91 16.10 -5.64 -3.86
N SER A 92 16.25 -4.61 -4.71
CA SER A 92 17.51 -4.35 -5.42
C SER A 92 18.70 -4.16 -4.49
N LEU A 93 18.50 -3.49 -3.34
CA LEU A 93 19.54 -3.37 -2.31
C LEU A 93 19.88 -4.73 -1.70
N ILE A 94 18.87 -5.54 -1.33
CA ILE A 94 19.08 -6.89 -0.78
C ILE A 94 19.87 -7.75 -1.78
N ASP A 95 19.49 -7.74 -3.05
CA ASP A 95 20.13 -8.52 -4.10
C ASP A 95 21.61 -8.15 -4.26
N GLN A 96 21.95 -6.84 -4.20
CA GLN A 96 23.35 -6.39 -4.24
C GLN A 96 24.20 -6.92 -3.08
N PHE A 97 23.64 -6.94 -1.86
CA PHE A 97 24.36 -7.42 -0.68
C PHE A 97 24.42 -8.94 -0.59
N THR A 98 23.39 -9.64 -1.08
CA THR A 98 23.32 -11.10 -1.06
C THR A 98 24.04 -11.75 -2.23
N ALA A 99 24.14 -11.11 -3.41
CA ALA A 99 24.91 -11.63 -4.54
C ALA A 99 26.41 -11.75 -4.23
N SER A 100 26.95 -10.82 -3.42
CA SER A 100 28.35 -10.82 -2.99
C SER A 100 28.76 -12.06 -2.18
N THR A 101 27.82 -12.74 -1.50
CA THR A 101 28.12 -13.90 -0.66
C THR A 101 28.16 -15.24 -1.39
N TRP A 102 27.87 -15.28 -2.71
CA TRP A 102 27.80 -16.51 -3.50
C TRP A 102 28.95 -16.69 -4.51
N GLU A 103 29.87 -15.73 -4.64
CA GLU A 103 30.99 -15.80 -5.61
C GLU A 103 32.32 -16.34 -5.02
N ASP A 104 32.35 -16.72 -3.74
CA ASP A 104 33.57 -17.16 -3.02
C ASP A 104 33.64 -18.69 -2.69
N GLU A 105 32.90 -19.55 -3.41
CA GLU A 105 33.06 -21.03 -3.35
C GLU A 105 33.71 -21.64 -4.60
#